data_AF-A0A1Q5UPB0-F1
#
_entry.id   AF-A0A1Q5UPB0-F1
#
_cell.length_a   1.000
_cell.length_b   1.000
_cell.length_c   1.000
_cell.angle_alpha   90.00
_cell.angle_beta   90.00
_cell.angle_gamma   90.00
#
_symmetry.space_group_name_H-M   'P 1'
#
loop_
_entity.id
_entity.type
_entity.pdbx_description
1 polymer ?
#
loop_
_entity_poly.entity_id
_entity_poly.type
_entity_poly.pdbx_seq_one_letter_code
_entity_poly.pdbx_strand_id
1 'polypeptide(L)' 'MKLSILTIGAAALAGQAAAFHGSLAATPYLRDSSGLHQELFVQDYLTGSMWSARLDGGFDACTGGQKCWVSTPYES' A
#
# COMPACT_ATOMS: atom_id res chain seq x y z
N MET A 1 30.79 40.37 -12.19
CA MET A 1 30.63 38.99 -11.70
C MET A 1 29.14 38.69 -11.57
N LYS A 2 28.61 37.74 -12.36
CA LYS A 2 27.23 37.25 -12.22
C LYS A 2 27.31 35.73 -12.17
N LEU A 3 27.39 35.19 -10.95
CA LEU A 3 27.38 33.74 -10.71
C LEU A 3 25.91 33.30 -10.66
N SER A 4 25.51 32.49 -11.63
CA SER A 4 24.15 31.98 -11.81
C SER A 4 23.73 31.10 -10.62
N ILE A 5 22.75 31.58 -9.84
CA ILE A 5 22.17 30.93 -8.64
C ILE A 5 21.23 29.75 -9.02
N LEU A 6 21.34 29.20 -10.23
CA LEU A 6 20.33 28.29 -10.79
C LEU A 6 20.57 26.79 -10.57
N THR A 7 21.67 26.39 -9.92
CA THR A 7 22.02 24.96 -9.76
C THR A 7 21.61 24.33 -8.43
N ILE A 8 21.04 25.08 -7.48
CA ILE A 8 20.67 24.53 -6.15
C ILE A 8 19.26 23.90 -6.14
N GLY A 9 18.40 24.20 -7.13
CA GLY A 9 17.01 23.74 -7.17
C GLY A 9 16.77 22.29 -7.59
N ALA A 10 17.75 21.61 -8.19
CA ALA A 10 17.55 20.28 -8.77
C ALA A 10 17.70 19.12 -7.75
N ALA A 11 18.41 19.33 -6.64
CA ALA A 11 18.61 18.28 -5.62
C ALA A 11 17.40 18.10 -4.69
N ALA A 12 16.52 19.10 -4.59
CA ALA A 12 15.33 19.04 -3.73
C ALA A 12 14.15 18.26 -4.35
N LEU A 13 14.26 17.88 -5.64
CA LEU A 13 13.27 17.07 -6.36
C LEU A 13 13.69 15.60 -6.53
N ALA A 14 14.70 15.13 -5.77
CA ALA A 14 14.82 13.70 -5.47
C ALA A 14 13.70 13.32 -4.49
N GLY A 15 12.48 13.32 -5.05
CA GLY A 15 11.24 13.07 -4.36
C GLY A 15 11.33 11.80 -3.54
N GLN A 16 10.79 11.89 -2.33
CA GLN A 16 10.64 10.79 -1.41
C GLN A 16 9.68 9.75 -2.00
N ALA A 17 10.15 8.95 -2.94
CA ALA A 17 9.56 7.65 -3.20
C ALA A 17 9.98 6.77 -2.03
N ALA A 18 9.30 6.90 -0.89
CA ALA A 18 9.39 5.93 0.17
C ALA A 18 8.79 4.63 -0.38
N ALA A 19 9.65 3.80 -0.98
CA ALA A 19 9.27 2.44 -1.33
C ALA A 19 8.89 1.75 -0.01
N PHE A 20 7.68 1.19 0.05
CA PHE A 20 7.27 0.36 1.16
C PHE A 20 8.31 -0.75 1.35
N HIS A 21 8.99 -0.75 2.50
CA HIS A 21 10.03 -1.72 2.82
C HIS A 21 9.43 -2.84 3.66
N GLY A 22 8.75 -3.75 2.97
CA GLY A 22 7.99 -4.79 3.61
C GLY A 22 7.47 -5.84 2.64
N SER A 23 6.63 -6.73 3.15
CA SER A 23 5.91 -7.71 2.34
C SER A 23 4.40 -7.52 2.45
N LEU A 24 3.73 -7.85 1.35
CA LEU A 24 2.28 -7.97 1.26
C LEU A 24 1.98 -9.40 0.84
N ALA A 25 1.19 -10.11 1.64
CA ALA A 25 0.64 -11.42 1.31
C ALA A 25 -0.89 -11.35 1.30
N ALA A 26 -1.52 -12.25 0.56
CA ALA A 26 -2.96 -12.41 0.56
C ALA A 26 -3.34 -13.88 0.59
N THR A 27 -4.47 -14.19 1.24
CA THR A 27 -5.07 -15.52 1.18
C THR A 27 -5.64 -15.80 -0.22
N PRO A 28 -5.95 -17.07 -0.54
CA PRO A 28 -6.85 -17.38 -1.63
C PRO A 28 -8.18 -16.63 -1.50
N TYR A 29 -8.93 -16.48 -2.58
CA TYR A 29 -10.27 -15.91 -2.51
C TYR A 29 -11.18 -16.74 -1.60
N LEU A 30 -11.75 -16.09 -0.59
CA LEU A 30 -12.70 -16.64 0.36
C LEU A 30 -14.10 -16.10 0.07
N ARG A 31 -15.14 -16.82 0.51
CA ARG A 31 -16.55 -16.41 0.34
C ARG A 31 -17.32 -16.58 1.63
N ASP A 32 -18.02 -15.53 2.04
CA ASP A 32 -18.93 -15.56 3.20
C ASP A 32 -20.26 -14.84 2.90
N SER A 33 -21.02 -14.50 3.95
CA SER A 33 -22.32 -13.82 3.85
C SER A 33 -22.26 -12.42 3.22
N SER A 34 -21.11 -11.74 3.30
CA SER A 34 -20.87 -10.43 2.68
C SER A 34 -20.31 -10.53 1.24
N GLY A 35 -19.87 -11.71 0.82
CA GLY A 35 -19.44 -11.98 -0.55
C GLY A 35 -18.03 -12.52 -0.67
N LEU A 36 -17.45 -12.38 -1.87
CA LEU A 36 -16.08 -12.78 -2.15
C LEU A 36 -15.11 -11.78 -1.50
N HIS A 37 -14.04 -12.25 -0.86
CA HIS A 37 -13.04 -11.40 -0.23
C HIS A 37 -11.66 -12.10 -0.19
N GLN A 38 -10.61 -11.34 0.13
CA GLN A 38 -9.30 -11.86 0.50
C GLN A 38 -8.86 -11.21 1.81
N GLU A 39 -8.11 -11.94 2.62
CA GLU A 39 -7.40 -11.39 3.77
C GLU A 39 -6.00 -10.98 3.32
N LEU A 40 -5.62 -9.75 3.63
CA LEU A 40 -4.32 -9.17 3.36
C LEU A 40 -3.49 -9.16 4.64
N PHE A 41 -2.21 -9.44 4.50
CA PHE A 41 -1.21 -9.37 5.55
C PHE A 41 -0.08 -8.48 5.09
N VAL A 42 0.18 -7.40 5.83
CA VAL A 42 1.24 -6.43 5.57
C VAL A 42 2.26 -6.56 6.69
N GLN A 43 3.53 -6.74 6.34
CA GLN A 43 4.63 -6.70 7.28
C GLN A 43 5.59 -5.59 6.88
N ASP A 44 5.83 -4.63 7.78
CA ASP A 44 6.87 -3.61 7.63
C ASP A 44 8.17 -4.13 8.27
N TYR A 45 9.23 -4.20 7.48
CA TYR A 45 10.54 -4.70 7.92
C TYR A 45 11.36 -3.67 8.69
N LEU A 46 11.03 -2.38 8.59
CA LEU A 46 11.70 -1.33 9.34
C LEU A 46 11.24 -1.31 10.80
N THR A 47 9.93 -1.41 11.01
CA THR A 47 9.32 -1.37 12.36
C THR A 47 9.13 -2.76 12.95
N GLY A 48 9.09 -3.81 12.12
CA GLY A 48 8.71 -5.16 12.51
C GLY A 48 7.19 -5.33 12.71
N SER A 49 6.41 -4.28 12.48
CA SER A 49 4.96 -4.30 12.65
C SER A 49 4.28 -5.15 11.59
N MET A 50 3.18 -5.78 11.99
CA MET A 50 2.30 -6.56 11.13
C MET A 50 0.88 -6.04 11.24
N TRP A 51 0.20 -5.96 10.09
CA TRP A 51 -1.21 -5.61 10.02
C TRP A 51 -1.94 -6.63 9.15
N SER A 52 -3.20 -6.87 9.49
CA SER A 52 -4.11 -7.66 8.67
C SER A 52 -5.31 -6.83 8.29
N ALA A 53 -5.86 -7.06 7.10
CA ALA A 53 -7.07 -6.37 6.68
C ALA A 53 -7.88 -7.21 5.70
N ARG A 54 -9.17 -6.93 5.61
CA ARG A 54 -10.06 -7.60 4.68
C ARG A 54 -10.24 -6.76 3.41
N LEU A 55 -10.00 -7.38 2.26
CA LEU A 55 -10.22 -6.80 0.94
C LEU A 55 -11.47 -7.42 0.32
N ASP A 56 -12.59 -6.71 0.42
CA ASP A 56 -13.85 -7.15 -0.18
C ASP A 56 -13.76 -7.10 -1.71
N GLY A 57 -14.15 -8.21 -2.36
CA GLY A 57 -13.95 -8.46 -3.78
C GLY A 57 -12.52 -8.85 -4.18
N GLY A 58 -11.58 -8.85 -3.24
CA GLY A 58 -10.16 -9.17 -3.44
C GLY A 58 -9.45 -8.27 -4.46
N PHE A 59 -8.29 -8.69 -4.96
CA PHE A 59 -7.53 -7.88 -5.91
C PHE A 59 -8.25 -7.68 -7.24
N ASP A 60 -9.11 -8.62 -7.65
CA ASP A 60 -9.87 -8.48 -8.90
C ASP A 60 -10.84 -7.29 -8.84
N ALA A 61 -11.40 -6.97 -7.68
CA ALA A 61 -12.21 -5.76 -7.49
C ALA A 61 -11.43 -4.45 -7.73
N CYS A 62 -10.09 -4.51 -7.67
CA CYS A 62 -9.21 -3.37 -7.96
C CYS A 62 -8.89 -3.21 -9.46
N THR A 63 -9.28 -4.14 -10.33
CA THR A 63 -8.81 -4.17 -11.73
C THR A 63 -9.74 -3.47 -12.74
N GLY A 64 -10.81 -2.81 -12.30
CA GLY A 64 -11.82 -2.19 -13.18
C GLY A 64 -12.03 -0.68 -13.03
N GLY A 65 -11.12 0.06 -12.38
CA GLY A 65 -11.32 1.49 -12.07
C GLY A 65 -12.23 1.76 -10.86
N GLN A 66 -12.58 0.72 -10.11
CA GLN A 66 -13.28 0.85 -8.83
C GLN A 66 -12.28 1.05 -7.70
N LYS A 67 -12.62 1.92 -6.74
CA LYS A 67 -11.80 2.13 -5.54
C LYS A 67 -11.90 0.88 -4.67
N CYS A 68 -10.77 0.24 -4.42
CA CYS A 68 -10.69 -0.87 -3.48
C CYS A 68 -11.07 -0.38 -2.08
N TRP A 69 -12.00 -1.07 -1.43
CA TRP A 69 -12.36 -0.80 -0.04
C TRP A 69 -11.74 -1.86 0.85
N VAL A 70 -10.94 -1.42 1.80
CA VAL A 70 -10.42 -2.25 2.88
C VAL A 70 -11.32 -2.02 4.07
N SER A 71 -12.06 -3.05 4.48
CA SER A 71 -12.76 -3.03 5.76
C SER A 71 -11.68 -3.19 6.85
N THR A 72 -11.65 -2.20 7.75
CA THR A 72 -10.61 -1.84 8.74
C THR A 72 -9.70 -2.96 9.27
N PRO A 73 -8.43 -2.65 9.62
CA PRO A 73 -7.52 -3.64 10.17
C PRO A 73 -8.00 -4.14 11.53
N TYR A 74 -7.93 -5.46 11.72
CA TYR A 74 -7.91 -6.03 13.06
C TYR A 74 -6.53 -5.70 13.65
N GLU A 75 -6.47 -4.75 14.58
CA GLU A 75 -5.35 -4.67 15.52
C GLU A 75 -5.46 -5.89 16.44
N SER A 76 -4.50 -6.82 16.31
CA SER A 76 -4.27 -7.89 17.28
C SER A 76 -3.31 -7.45 18.36
#